data_AF-A0A0P7Z2P7-F1
#
_entry.id   AF-A0A0P7Z2P7-F1
#
_cell.length_a   1.000
_cell.length_b   1.000
_cell.length_c   1.000
_cell.angle_alpha   90.00
_cell.angle_beta   90.00
_cell.angle_gamma   90.00
#
_symmetry.space_group_name_H-M   'P 1'
#
loop_
_entity.id
_entity.type
_entity.pdbx_description
1 polymer ?
#
loop_
_entity_poly.entity_id
_entity_poly.type
_entity_poly.pdbx_seq_one_letter_code
_entity_poly.pdbx_strand_id
1 'polypeptide(L)'
;RDLPGGCSRRLGGCQFTRRLRRPRISTNSETRPKAATISLLSKDSDPGGNKDYRMEKVINAALCFDGNETQKTEWLDAIFSDVDRHYGYSNSFEKAIETTAGLMPQAFLNRVFQGTEEQQNRRSFFIRHGGIRRSPLSKIDVTDLIAWCQQRNTPEIWGLVASGIMLWEKADANENGYFLTTSAVTFLEAAPDPEPVLHAYADRVTPSGWTGSRADTMQPRADAIAELSLHVRQDISDAARSTSNRLAMEIERERIRDRQRDEDREQRFE
;
A
#
# COMPACT_ATOMS: atom_id res chain seq x y z
N ARG A 1 -77.23 -48.53 4.64
CA ARG A 1 -76.81 -49.95 4.65
C ARG A 1 -75.60 -50.05 3.72
N ASP A 2 -74.58 -50.79 4.17
CA ASP A 2 -73.54 -51.47 3.39
C ASP A 2 -72.42 -50.63 2.71
N LEU A 3 -71.23 -50.74 3.34
CA LEU A 3 -69.87 -50.72 2.74
C LEU A 3 -69.65 -52.06 1.98
N PRO A 4 -68.68 -52.25 1.05
CA PRO A 4 -67.22 -51.96 1.13
C PRO A 4 -66.68 -51.25 -0.15
N GLY A 5 -65.41 -50.86 -0.34
CA GLY A 5 -64.11 -51.26 0.21
C GLY A 5 -63.23 -51.84 -0.92
N GLY A 6 -62.05 -51.26 -1.18
CA GLY A 6 -61.17 -51.69 -2.28
C GLY A 6 -59.95 -50.77 -2.45
N CYS A 7 -58.77 -51.33 -2.68
CA CYS A 7 -57.48 -50.63 -2.59
C CYS A 7 -56.63 -50.83 -3.86
N SER A 8 -55.83 -49.80 -4.22
CA SER A 8 -54.46 -49.88 -4.81
C SER A 8 -54.19 -48.91 -5.99
N ARG A 9 -53.15 -48.07 -5.83
CA ARG A 9 -52.04 -47.70 -6.77
C ARG A 9 -52.34 -47.75 -8.29
N ARG A 10 -51.96 -46.84 -9.18
CA ARG A 10 -50.87 -45.82 -9.32
C ARG A 10 -51.31 -44.93 -10.53
N LEU A 11 -50.78 -43.74 -10.86
CA LEU A 11 -49.62 -42.92 -10.45
C LEU A 11 -50.06 -41.43 -10.49
N GLY A 12 -49.27 -40.50 -9.94
CA GLY A 12 -49.51 -39.05 -10.07
C GLY A 12 -48.24 -38.23 -9.85
N GLY A 13 -47.41 -38.10 -10.88
CA GLY A 13 -46.12 -37.40 -10.80
C GLY A 13 -46.29 -35.88 -10.83
N CYS A 14 -46.34 -35.23 -9.67
CA CYS A 14 -46.15 -33.79 -9.54
C CYS A 14 -44.93 -33.51 -8.66
N GLN A 15 -43.80 -33.19 -9.32
CA GLN A 15 -42.59 -32.76 -8.62
C GLN A 15 -42.82 -31.37 -8.01
N PHE A 16 -43.20 -31.33 -6.74
CA PHE A 16 -43.12 -30.10 -5.95
C PHE A 16 -41.65 -29.71 -5.79
N THR A 17 -41.19 -28.81 -6.66
CA THR A 17 -39.89 -28.18 -6.52
C THR A 17 -39.90 -27.34 -5.25
N ARG A 18 -39.42 -27.91 -4.14
CA ARG A 18 -39.05 -27.14 -2.94
C ARG A 18 -38.00 -26.12 -3.37
N ARG A 19 -38.43 -24.90 -3.69
CA ARG A 19 -37.55 -23.73 -3.75
C ARG A 19 -36.93 -23.61 -2.36
N LEU A 20 -35.70 -24.07 -2.23
CA LEU A 20 -34.85 -23.75 -1.10
C LEU A 20 -34.76 -22.23 -1.04
N ARG A 21 -35.54 -21.62 -0.14
CA ARG A 21 -35.31 -20.23 0.27
C ARG A 21 -33.89 -20.23 0.82
N ARG A 22 -32.94 -19.70 0.04
CA ARG A 22 -31.61 -19.36 0.55
C ARG A 22 -31.83 -18.58 1.84
N PRO A 23 -31.14 -18.91 2.95
CA PRO A 23 -31.23 -18.11 4.15
C PRO A 23 -30.96 -16.66 3.79
N ARG A 24 -31.80 -15.73 4.27
CA ARG A 24 -31.37 -14.32 4.35
C ARG A 24 -30.18 -14.34 5.31
N ILE A 25 -28.97 -14.25 4.76
CA ILE A 25 -27.77 -14.00 5.55
C ILE A 25 -28.03 -12.67 6.24
N SER A 26 -28.20 -12.70 7.56
CA SER A 26 -28.28 -11.48 8.35
C SER A 26 -26.97 -10.73 8.15
N THR A 27 -27.03 -9.52 7.60
CA THR A 27 -25.85 -8.74 7.21
C THR A 27 -25.20 -8.08 8.43
N ASN A 28 -24.88 -8.88 9.44
CA ASN A 28 -24.27 -8.46 10.70
C ASN A 28 -22.84 -7.95 10.45
N SER A 29 -22.42 -6.96 11.23
CA SER A 29 -21.08 -6.37 11.22
C SER A 29 -19.97 -7.41 11.30
N GLU A 30 -20.13 -8.44 12.14
CA GLU A 30 -19.18 -9.54 12.36
C GLU A 30 -18.89 -10.40 11.13
N THR A 31 -19.87 -10.57 10.22
CA THR A 31 -19.71 -11.44 9.05
C THR A 31 -18.87 -10.82 7.94
N ARG A 32 -18.72 -9.48 7.95
CA ARG A 32 -18.10 -8.73 6.86
C ARG A 32 -16.57 -8.87 6.81
N PRO A 33 -15.80 -8.70 7.91
CA PRO A 33 -14.36 -8.95 7.87
C PRO A 33 -14.05 -10.43 7.64
N LYS A 34 -14.84 -11.37 8.18
CA LYS A 34 -14.65 -12.80 7.93
C LYS A 34 -14.78 -13.16 6.45
N ALA A 35 -15.77 -12.59 5.75
CA ALA A 35 -15.90 -12.73 4.30
C ALA A 35 -14.74 -12.05 3.53
N ALA A 36 -14.25 -10.90 4.01
CA ALA A 36 -13.10 -10.20 3.45
C ALA A 36 -11.82 -11.04 3.56
N THR A 37 -11.50 -11.57 4.74
CA THR A 37 -10.37 -12.47 4.99
C THR A 37 -10.41 -13.70 4.08
N ILE A 38 -11.57 -14.35 3.93
CA ILE A 38 -11.71 -15.49 3.01
C ILE A 38 -11.42 -15.08 1.56
N SER A 39 -11.95 -13.94 1.11
CA SER A 39 -11.77 -13.45 -0.27
C SER A 39 -10.35 -12.96 -0.57
N LEU A 40 -9.62 -12.47 0.43
CA LEU A 40 -8.20 -12.11 0.33
C LEU A 40 -7.36 -13.38 0.14
N LEU A 41 -7.55 -14.36 1.03
CA LEU A 41 -6.78 -15.61 1.04
C LEU A 41 -7.11 -16.56 -0.12
N SER A 42 -8.28 -16.42 -0.77
CA SER A 42 -8.69 -17.27 -1.89
C SER A 42 -8.07 -16.91 -3.25
N LYS A 43 -7.20 -15.90 -3.33
CA LYS A 43 -6.51 -15.45 -4.58
C LYS A 43 -7.46 -15.21 -5.76
N ASP A 44 -8.61 -14.62 -5.49
CA ASP A 44 -9.66 -14.44 -6.49
C ASP A 44 -9.31 -13.26 -7.41
N SER A 45 -8.50 -13.50 -8.45
CA SER A 45 -7.89 -12.45 -9.29
C SER A 45 -8.86 -11.37 -9.74
N ASP A 46 -8.45 -10.10 -9.61
CA ASP A 46 -9.27 -8.92 -9.91
C ASP A 46 -8.65 -8.06 -11.03
N PRO A 47 -8.59 -8.56 -12.27
CA PRO A 47 -8.00 -7.83 -13.40
C PRO A 47 -8.74 -6.52 -13.77
N GLY A 48 -9.81 -6.15 -13.05
CA GLY A 48 -10.57 -4.91 -13.25
C GLY A 48 -10.69 -4.01 -12.00
N GLY A 49 -10.06 -4.32 -10.87
CA GLY A 49 -10.10 -3.52 -9.63
C GLY A 49 -11.49 -3.36 -8.98
N ASN A 50 -12.47 -4.16 -9.41
CA ASN A 50 -13.88 -4.07 -8.98
C ASN A 50 -14.11 -4.85 -7.67
N LYS A 51 -13.34 -5.93 -7.45
CA LYS A 51 -13.32 -6.63 -6.15
C LYS A 51 -12.60 -5.80 -5.10
N ASP A 52 -11.49 -5.14 -5.44
CA ASP A 52 -10.79 -4.20 -4.54
C ASP A 52 -11.71 -3.06 -4.09
N TYR A 53 -12.34 -2.34 -5.01
CA TYR A 53 -13.29 -1.28 -4.62
C TYR A 53 -14.46 -1.78 -3.75
N ARG A 54 -15.00 -2.98 -4.03
CA ARG A 54 -16.03 -3.57 -3.18
C ARG A 54 -15.48 -3.95 -1.81
N MET A 55 -14.26 -4.46 -1.74
CA MET A 55 -13.58 -4.80 -0.50
C MET A 55 -13.31 -3.54 0.34
N GLU A 56 -12.81 -2.46 -0.28
CA GLU A 56 -12.66 -1.15 0.33
C GLU A 56 -13.95 -0.70 1.03
N LYS A 57 -15.10 -0.78 0.34
CA LYS A 57 -16.40 -0.40 0.94
C LYS A 57 -16.86 -1.33 2.06
N VAL A 58 -16.59 -2.63 1.97
CA VAL A 58 -16.91 -3.61 3.02
C VAL A 58 -16.05 -3.39 4.26
N ILE A 59 -14.75 -3.20 4.08
CA ILE A 59 -13.77 -2.92 5.14
C ILE A 59 -14.04 -1.57 5.78
N ASN A 60 -14.20 -0.50 5.01
CA ASN A 60 -14.55 0.83 5.52
C ASN A 60 -15.82 0.79 6.37
N ALA A 61 -16.85 0.07 5.92
CA ALA A 61 -18.07 -0.09 6.71
C ALA A 61 -17.84 -0.96 7.97
N ALA A 62 -16.98 -1.96 7.94
CA ALA A 62 -16.80 -2.89 9.05
C ALA A 62 -15.83 -2.39 10.14
N LEU A 63 -14.74 -1.71 9.78
CA LEU A 63 -13.76 -1.20 10.75
C LEU A 63 -14.31 -0.01 11.55
N CYS A 64 -15.24 0.76 11.00
CA CYS A 64 -15.89 1.89 11.69
C CYS A 64 -16.98 1.50 12.71
N PHE A 65 -17.29 0.22 12.90
CA PHE A 65 -18.18 -0.24 13.98
C PHE A 65 -17.37 -0.75 15.17
N ASP A 66 -17.87 -0.47 16.37
CA ASP A 66 -17.36 -1.05 17.60
C ASP A 66 -17.86 -2.49 17.80
N GLY A 67 -17.16 -3.26 18.64
CA GLY A 67 -17.59 -4.59 19.08
C GLY A 67 -17.20 -5.75 18.14
N ASN A 68 -16.37 -5.51 17.12
CA ASN A 68 -15.83 -6.54 16.23
C ASN A 68 -14.29 -6.62 16.24
N GLU A 69 -13.66 -6.28 17.36
CA GLU A 69 -12.19 -6.21 17.53
C GLU A 69 -11.47 -7.52 17.18
N THR A 70 -12.07 -8.67 17.48
CA THR A 70 -11.55 -9.98 17.06
C THR A 70 -11.49 -10.07 15.54
N GLN A 71 -12.55 -9.66 14.84
CA GLN A 71 -12.64 -9.71 13.38
C GLN A 71 -11.77 -8.63 12.70
N LYS A 72 -11.56 -7.47 13.34
CA LYS A 72 -10.57 -6.47 12.94
C LYS A 72 -9.15 -7.04 13.02
N THR A 73 -8.85 -7.77 14.09
CA THR A 73 -7.56 -8.45 14.30
C THR A 73 -7.36 -9.57 13.28
N GLU A 74 -8.35 -10.47 13.10
CA GLU A 74 -8.36 -11.52 12.06
C GLU A 74 -8.13 -10.98 10.64
N TRP A 75 -8.62 -9.77 10.34
CA TRP A 75 -8.39 -9.08 9.06
C TRP A 75 -6.96 -8.55 8.91
N LEU A 76 -6.40 -7.92 9.94
CA LEU A 76 -4.98 -7.54 9.97
C LEU A 76 -4.07 -8.78 9.87
N ASP A 77 -4.40 -9.87 10.57
CA ASP A 77 -3.72 -11.16 10.44
C ASP A 77 -3.72 -11.66 9.00
N ALA A 78 -4.85 -11.57 8.30
CA ALA A 78 -4.96 -12.02 6.92
C ALA A 78 -4.11 -11.18 5.95
N ILE A 79 -4.10 -9.84 6.09
CA ILE A 79 -3.24 -8.95 5.29
C ILE A 79 -1.78 -9.36 5.45
N PHE A 80 -1.28 -9.39 6.69
CA PHE A 80 0.14 -9.60 6.91
C PHE A 80 0.58 -11.06 6.70
N SER A 81 -0.33 -12.03 6.84
CA SER A 81 -0.09 -13.41 6.40
C SER A 81 0.05 -13.54 4.88
N ASP A 82 -0.73 -12.76 4.10
CA ASP A 82 -0.59 -12.73 2.64
C ASP A 82 0.74 -12.07 2.22
N VAL A 83 1.08 -10.94 2.83
CA VAL A 83 2.36 -10.22 2.62
C VAL A 83 3.55 -11.12 2.95
N ASP A 84 3.55 -11.77 4.11
CA ASP A 84 4.61 -12.69 4.51
C ASP A 84 4.73 -13.86 3.54
N ARG A 85 3.61 -14.47 3.14
CA ARG A 85 3.56 -15.61 2.21
C ARG A 85 4.12 -15.28 0.83
N HIS A 86 3.98 -14.04 0.39
CA HIS A 86 4.41 -13.56 -0.92
C HIS A 86 5.70 -12.74 -0.87
N TYR A 87 6.52 -12.91 0.17
CA TYR A 87 7.84 -12.26 0.30
C TYR A 87 7.79 -10.73 0.22
N GLY A 88 6.69 -10.12 0.70
CA GLY A 88 6.47 -8.68 0.65
C GLY A 88 5.75 -8.17 -0.60
N TYR A 89 5.53 -9.00 -1.61
CA TYR A 89 4.74 -8.63 -2.79
C TYR A 89 3.25 -8.80 -2.51
N SER A 90 2.43 -7.76 -2.73
CA SER A 90 0.98 -7.91 -2.77
C SER A 90 0.40 -6.96 -3.81
N ASN A 91 -0.25 -7.52 -4.84
CA ASN A 91 -0.84 -6.74 -5.94
C ASN A 91 -2.38 -6.78 -5.89
N SER A 92 -2.96 -7.15 -4.74
CA SER A 92 -4.40 -7.39 -4.56
C SER A 92 -4.95 -6.54 -3.43
N PHE A 93 -6.17 -6.03 -3.60
CA PHE A 93 -6.90 -5.29 -2.58
C PHE A 93 -6.19 -4.02 -2.05
N GLU A 94 -5.45 -3.31 -2.93
CA GLU A 94 -4.64 -2.14 -2.56
C GLU A 94 -5.47 -1.09 -1.78
N LYS A 95 -6.68 -0.75 -2.25
CA LYS A 95 -7.52 0.26 -1.60
C LYS A 95 -8.07 -0.23 -0.27
N ALA A 96 -8.37 -1.52 -0.13
CA ALA A 96 -8.80 -2.10 1.14
C ALA A 96 -7.67 -2.07 2.18
N ILE A 97 -6.43 -2.37 1.77
CA ILE A 97 -5.23 -2.24 2.61
C ILE A 97 -5.01 -0.78 3.02
N GLU A 98 -4.96 0.14 2.05
CA GLU A 98 -4.82 1.59 2.28
C GLU A 98 -5.87 2.11 3.29
N THR A 99 -7.13 1.66 3.14
CA THR A 99 -8.22 2.02 4.05
C THR A 99 -8.10 1.39 5.43
N THR A 100 -7.56 0.17 5.52
CA THR A 100 -7.29 -0.49 6.81
C THR A 100 -6.23 0.27 7.58
N ALA A 101 -5.17 0.71 6.90
CA ALA A 101 -4.12 1.53 7.47
C ALA A 101 -4.67 2.86 8.01
N GLY A 102 -5.46 3.59 7.21
CA GLY A 102 -6.06 4.87 7.65
C GLY A 102 -7.09 4.74 8.78
N LEU A 103 -7.85 3.63 8.87
CA LEU A 103 -8.84 3.42 9.94
C LEU A 103 -8.27 2.79 11.22
N MET A 104 -7.09 2.15 11.14
CA MET A 104 -6.45 1.48 12.27
C MET A 104 -4.92 1.71 12.30
N PRO A 105 -4.44 2.97 12.26
CA PRO A 105 -3.03 3.28 11.97
C PRO A 105 -2.08 2.66 12.99
N GLN A 106 -2.38 2.80 14.28
CA GLN A 106 -1.60 2.23 15.38
C GLN A 106 -1.46 0.70 15.25
N ALA A 107 -2.57 -0.02 15.00
CA ALA A 107 -2.57 -1.48 14.89
C ALA A 107 -1.88 -1.98 13.62
N PHE A 108 -2.08 -1.27 12.50
CA PHE A 108 -1.45 -1.57 11.22
C PHE A 108 0.07 -1.39 11.29
N LEU A 109 0.55 -0.23 11.77
CA LEU A 109 1.96 0.06 11.97
C LEU A 109 2.59 -0.93 12.95
N ASN A 110 1.95 -1.21 14.09
CA ASN A 110 2.44 -2.23 15.03
C ASN A 110 2.66 -3.58 14.34
N ARG A 111 1.79 -3.96 13.39
CA ARG A 111 1.94 -5.21 12.67
C ARG A 111 3.06 -5.19 11.62
N VAL A 112 3.36 -4.06 10.98
CA VAL A 112 4.52 -3.94 10.06
C VAL A 112 5.82 -4.37 10.76
N PHE A 113 6.01 -3.96 12.01
CA PHE A 113 7.26 -4.17 12.77
C PHE A 113 7.23 -5.38 13.72
N GLN A 114 6.18 -6.20 13.72
CA GLN A 114 6.08 -7.43 14.53
C GLN A 114 6.56 -8.68 13.78
N GLY A 115 6.97 -9.71 14.52
CA GLY A 115 7.32 -11.03 13.97
C GLY A 115 8.82 -11.31 13.99
N THR A 116 9.27 -12.29 13.20
CA THR A 116 10.69 -12.57 13.00
C THR A 116 11.35 -11.50 12.14
N GLU A 117 12.68 -11.41 12.17
CA GLU A 117 13.48 -10.55 11.28
C GLU A 117 13.12 -10.78 9.79
N GLU A 118 12.91 -12.02 9.38
CA GLU A 118 12.49 -12.34 8.01
C GLU A 118 11.10 -11.76 7.68
N GLN A 119 10.13 -11.82 8.61
CA GLN A 119 8.82 -11.20 8.43
C GLN A 119 8.94 -9.67 8.38
N GLN A 120 9.72 -9.06 9.28
CA GLN A 120 9.99 -7.63 9.29
C GLN A 120 10.64 -7.16 7.98
N ASN A 121 11.59 -7.92 7.42
CA ASN A 121 12.21 -7.63 6.12
C ASN A 121 11.19 -7.68 4.97
N ARG A 122 10.34 -8.72 4.92
CA ARG A 122 9.27 -8.84 3.91
C ARG A 122 8.24 -7.70 4.03
N ARG A 123 7.87 -7.31 5.25
CA ARG A 123 6.93 -6.20 5.51
C ARG A 123 7.55 -4.83 5.23
N SER A 124 8.85 -4.68 5.48
CA SER A 124 9.61 -3.48 5.09
C SER A 124 9.66 -3.33 3.57
N PHE A 125 9.89 -4.43 2.84
CA PHE A 125 9.80 -4.44 1.38
C PHE A 125 8.38 -4.09 0.89
N PHE A 126 7.34 -4.60 1.55
CA PHE A 126 5.94 -4.26 1.24
C PHE A 126 5.64 -2.77 1.35
N ILE A 127 6.10 -2.08 2.41
CA ILE A 127 5.94 -0.62 2.57
C ILE A 127 6.72 0.16 1.51
N ARG A 128 7.95 -0.28 1.19
CA ARG A 128 8.84 0.42 0.23
C ARG A 128 8.43 0.21 -1.24
N HIS A 129 8.26 -1.05 -1.64
CA HIS A 129 8.35 -1.51 -3.04
C HIS A 129 7.46 -2.72 -3.36
N GLY A 130 6.44 -3.06 -2.54
CA GLY A 130 5.67 -4.31 -2.57
C GLY A 130 4.84 -4.64 -3.83
N GLY A 131 5.08 -4.00 -4.97
CA GLY A 131 4.30 -4.15 -6.22
C GLY A 131 3.03 -3.31 -6.30
N ILE A 132 2.68 -2.63 -5.21
CA ILE A 132 1.48 -1.82 -5.04
C ILE A 132 1.63 -0.48 -5.78
N ARG A 133 0.58 -0.03 -6.49
CA ARG A 133 0.57 1.30 -7.14
C ARG A 133 0.35 2.46 -6.17
N ARG A 134 -0.16 2.15 -4.98
CA ARG A 134 -0.44 3.06 -3.87
C ARG A 134 0.47 2.72 -2.70
N SER A 135 0.82 3.71 -1.87
CA SER A 135 1.46 3.38 -0.60
C SER A 135 0.42 2.75 0.35
N PRO A 136 0.76 1.69 1.10
CA PRO A 136 -0.08 1.22 2.20
C PRO A 136 -0.38 2.31 3.24
N LEU A 137 0.49 3.32 3.39
CA LEU A 137 0.39 4.35 4.42
C LEU A 137 -0.31 5.64 3.94
N SER A 138 -0.73 5.77 2.67
CA SER A 138 -1.19 7.05 2.11
C SER A 138 -2.52 7.61 2.66
N LYS A 139 -3.27 6.82 3.44
CA LYS A 139 -4.48 7.28 4.17
C LYS A 139 -4.24 7.49 5.67
N ILE A 140 -3.02 7.29 6.19
CA ILE A 140 -2.70 7.63 7.58
C ILE A 140 -2.33 9.12 7.63
N ASP A 141 -2.84 9.85 8.62
CA ASP A 141 -2.46 11.24 8.84
C ASP A 141 -0.98 11.35 9.22
N VAL A 142 -0.28 12.38 8.74
CA VAL A 142 1.14 12.60 9.05
C VAL A 142 1.37 12.75 10.56
N THR A 143 0.42 13.34 11.30
CA THR A 143 0.51 13.49 12.75
C THR A 143 0.43 12.14 13.48
N ASP A 144 -0.37 11.19 12.99
CA ASP A 144 -0.44 9.82 13.52
C ASP A 144 0.86 9.05 13.24
N LEU A 145 1.45 9.21 12.05
CA LEU A 145 2.74 8.62 11.70
C LEU A 145 3.85 9.16 12.63
N ILE A 146 3.91 10.48 12.83
CA ILE A 146 4.86 11.15 13.71
C ILE A 146 4.70 10.65 15.15
N ALA A 147 3.48 10.68 15.70
CA ALA A 147 3.19 10.26 17.06
C ALA A 147 3.53 8.79 17.29
N TRP A 148 3.34 7.92 16.28
CA TRP A 148 3.73 6.51 16.35
C TRP A 148 5.26 6.33 16.33
N CYS A 149 5.99 7.03 15.45
CA CYS A 149 7.45 6.98 15.41
C CYS A 149 8.09 7.48 16.72
N GLN A 150 7.58 8.56 17.29
CA GLN A 150 8.04 9.13 18.56
C GLN A 150 7.92 8.12 19.73
N GLN A 151 6.82 7.35 19.79
CA GLN A 151 6.62 6.31 20.81
C GLN A 151 7.63 5.15 20.72
N ARG A 152 8.29 4.97 19.56
CA ARG A 152 9.25 3.88 19.34
C ARG A 152 10.71 4.28 19.58
N ASN A 153 11.02 5.58 19.59
CA ASN A 153 12.34 6.12 19.92
C ASN A 153 13.53 5.40 19.22
N THR A 154 13.36 5.04 17.95
CA THR A 154 14.31 4.24 17.15
C THR A 154 14.49 4.92 15.77
N PRO A 155 15.68 5.45 15.41
CA PRO A 155 15.87 6.23 14.17
C PRO A 155 15.52 5.49 12.87
N GLU A 156 15.81 4.20 12.79
CA GLU A 156 15.61 3.36 11.60
C GLU A 156 14.12 3.26 11.21
N ILE A 157 13.24 3.38 12.20
CA ILE A 157 11.79 3.38 12.00
C ILE A 157 11.32 4.61 11.21
N TRP A 158 11.95 5.78 11.45
CA TRP A 158 11.63 7.00 10.71
C TRP A 158 11.92 6.82 9.21
N GLY A 159 13.06 6.23 8.87
CA GLY A 159 13.40 5.91 7.48
C GLY A 159 12.44 4.92 6.82
N LEU A 160 11.99 3.87 7.54
CA LEU A 160 11.01 2.95 6.97
C LEU A 160 9.62 3.59 6.78
N VAL A 161 9.13 4.35 7.76
CA VAL A 161 7.83 5.04 7.64
C VAL A 161 7.89 6.12 6.55
N ALA A 162 8.97 6.89 6.49
CA ALA A 162 9.25 7.87 5.42
C ALA A 162 9.14 7.25 4.02
N SER A 163 9.64 6.03 3.83
CA SER A 163 9.55 5.34 2.53
C SER A 163 8.12 5.10 2.05
N GLY A 164 7.14 5.06 2.95
CA GLY A 164 5.71 4.94 2.65
C GLY A 164 4.95 6.27 2.55
N ILE A 165 5.56 7.43 2.81
CA ILE A 165 4.85 8.73 2.72
C ILE A 165 4.68 9.15 1.26
N MET A 166 3.59 9.82 0.90
CA MET A 166 3.48 10.39 -0.45
C MET A 166 4.45 11.57 -0.57
N LEU A 167 5.47 11.46 -1.43
CA LEU A 167 6.54 12.45 -1.51
C LEU A 167 6.26 13.57 -2.50
N TRP A 168 5.79 13.23 -3.69
CA TRP A 168 5.83 14.14 -4.84
C TRP A 168 4.45 14.72 -5.15
N GLU A 169 4.34 16.05 -5.15
CA GLU A 169 3.28 16.79 -5.84
C GLU A 169 3.83 17.28 -7.17
N LYS A 170 3.01 17.27 -8.23
CA LYS A 170 3.43 17.81 -9.51
C LYS A 170 3.23 19.33 -9.49
N ALA A 171 4.19 20.08 -10.02
CA ALA A 171 3.97 21.49 -10.34
C ALA A 171 2.78 21.69 -11.31
N ASP A 172 2.28 22.93 -11.39
CA ASP A 172 1.15 23.28 -12.24
C ASP A 172 1.36 22.87 -13.71
N ALA A 173 0.27 22.75 -14.47
CA ALA A 173 0.26 22.09 -15.78
C ALA A 173 1.25 22.65 -16.84
N ASN A 174 1.80 23.85 -16.62
CA ASN A 174 2.79 24.51 -17.48
C ASN A 174 4.25 24.33 -17.01
N GLU A 175 4.49 23.71 -15.85
CA GLU A 175 5.82 23.54 -15.27
C GLU A 175 6.21 22.06 -15.18
N ASN A 176 7.42 21.73 -15.66
CA ASN A 176 8.02 20.41 -15.46
C ASN A 176 8.78 20.39 -14.13
N GLY A 177 8.05 20.33 -13.02
CA GLY A 177 8.60 20.24 -11.67
C GLY A 177 7.84 19.23 -10.80
N TYR A 178 8.50 18.77 -9.75
CA TYR A 178 7.84 18.20 -8.58
C TYR A 178 8.25 18.99 -7.35
N PHE A 179 7.37 19.06 -6.37
CA PHE A 179 7.65 19.56 -5.03
C PHE A 179 7.44 18.45 -4.00
N LEU A 180 8.05 18.59 -2.83
CA LEU A 180 7.74 17.72 -1.70
C LEU A 180 6.36 18.08 -1.13
N THR A 181 5.51 17.08 -0.86
CA THR A 181 4.23 17.29 -0.18
C THR A 181 4.47 17.96 1.18
N THR A 182 3.49 18.74 1.65
CA THR A 182 3.54 19.30 3.03
C THR A 182 3.75 18.18 4.06
N SER A 183 3.07 17.04 3.89
CA SER A 183 3.23 15.86 4.77
C SER A 183 4.65 15.28 4.78
N ALA A 184 5.37 15.28 3.65
CA ALA A 184 6.76 14.85 3.62
C ALA A 184 7.66 15.82 4.39
N VAL A 185 7.51 17.13 4.17
CA VAL A 185 8.28 18.15 4.91
C VAL A 185 7.99 18.08 6.41
N THR A 186 6.72 18.08 6.82
CA THR A 186 6.33 17.99 8.24
C THR A 186 6.82 16.70 8.91
N PHE A 187 6.86 15.57 8.20
CA PHE A 187 7.42 14.32 8.75
C PHE A 187 8.94 14.40 8.93
N LEU A 188 9.66 14.97 7.96
CA LEU A 188 11.10 15.22 8.05
C LEU A 188 11.44 16.19 9.19
N GLU A 189 10.66 17.26 9.37
CA GLU A 189 10.81 18.20 10.48
C GLU A 189 10.48 17.58 11.85
N ALA A 190 9.66 16.54 11.91
CA ALA A 190 9.38 15.84 13.17
C ALA A 190 10.44 14.81 13.55
N ALA A 191 11.32 14.42 12.62
CA ALA A 191 12.34 13.42 12.86
C ALA A 191 13.48 13.96 13.77
N PRO A 192 13.94 13.15 14.75
CA PRO A 192 15.07 13.52 15.61
C PRO A 192 16.41 13.46 14.87
N ASP A 193 16.47 12.69 13.78
CA ASP A 193 17.58 12.60 12.84
C ASP A 193 16.99 12.63 11.42
N PRO A 194 17.34 13.62 10.57
CA PRO A 194 16.81 13.72 9.22
C PRO A 194 17.47 12.76 8.22
N GLU A 195 18.64 12.18 8.52
CA GLU A 195 19.40 11.38 7.54
C GLU A 195 18.66 10.10 7.10
N PRO A 196 18.08 9.26 7.99
CA PRO A 196 17.31 8.08 7.59
C PRO A 196 16.07 8.42 6.73
N VAL A 197 15.45 9.58 6.98
CA VAL A 197 14.28 10.07 6.24
C VAL A 197 14.68 10.53 4.83
N LEU A 198 15.73 11.35 4.73
CA LEU A 198 16.26 11.82 3.45
C LEU A 198 16.82 10.68 2.59
N HIS A 199 17.43 9.66 3.19
CA HIS A 199 17.81 8.44 2.48
C HIS A 199 16.60 7.75 1.85
N ALA A 200 15.51 7.58 2.61
CA ALA A 200 14.28 6.98 2.13
C ALA A 200 13.59 7.81 1.03
N TYR A 201 13.76 9.14 1.03
CA TYR A 201 13.28 10.02 -0.03
C TYR A 201 14.15 9.89 -1.30
N ALA A 202 15.47 9.85 -1.14
CA ALA A 202 16.43 9.65 -2.23
C ALA A 202 16.21 8.30 -2.95
N ASP A 203 15.96 7.22 -2.21
CA ASP A 203 15.62 5.89 -2.75
C ASP A 203 14.41 5.94 -3.71
N ARG A 204 13.54 6.94 -3.57
CA ARG A 204 12.32 7.15 -4.36
C ARG A 204 12.41 8.20 -5.46
N VAL A 205 13.59 8.81 -5.65
CA VAL A 205 13.91 9.59 -6.87
C VAL A 205 13.88 8.66 -8.09
N THR A 206 14.53 7.50 -7.96
CA THR A 206 14.58 6.47 -9.01
C THR A 206 13.18 5.90 -9.30
N PRO A 207 12.68 5.98 -10.54
CA PRO A 207 11.41 5.37 -10.92
C PRO A 207 11.53 3.84 -11.02
N SER A 208 10.48 3.12 -10.61
CA SER A 208 10.34 1.67 -10.78
C SER A 208 10.06 1.24 -12.24
N GLY A 209 9.59 2.19 -13.06
CA GLY A 209 9.46 2.05 -14.51
C GLY A 209 9.41 3.43 -15.16
N TRP A 210 10.02 3.57 -16.33
CA TRP A 210 10.15 4.83 -17.07
C TRP A 210 10.10 4.58 -18.58
N THR A 211 9.91 5.65 -19.35
CA THR A 211 9.93 5.65 -20.82
C THR A 211 10.82 6.78 -21.30
N GLY A 212 11.75 6.51 -22.22
CA GLY A 212 12.78 7.46 -22.61
C GLY A 212 13.94 7.49 -21.61
N SER A 213 14.53 8.67 -21.40
CA SER A 213 15.63 8.92 -20.46
C SER A 213 15.21 8.67 -19.02
N ARG A 214 15.99 7.86 -18.30
CA ARG A 214 15.79 7.64 -16.86
C ARG A 214 16.27 8.84 -16.08
N ALA A 215 17.39 9.41 -16.49
CA ALA A 215 17.97 10.60 -15.86
C ALA A 215 17.00 11.78 -15.87
N ASP A 216 16.28 12.00 -16.98
CA ASP A 216 15.31 13.10 -17.09
C ASP A 216 14.04 12.85 -16.26
N THR A 217 13.73 11.58 -15.95
CA THR A 217 12.68 11.23 -14.99
C THR A 217 13.13 11.43 -13.54
N MET A 218 14.43 11.29 -13.26
CA MET A 218 15.02 11.44 -11.93
C MET A 218 15.28 12.91 -11.56
N GLN A 219 15.77 13.73 -12.50
CA GLN A 219 16.23 15.09 -12.24
C GLN A 219 15.18 15.95 -11.50
N PRO A 220 13.91 16.06 -11.95
CA PRO A 220 12.92 16.90 -11.28
C PRO A 220 12.57 16.47 -9.84
N ARG A 221 12.85 15.22 -9.47
CA ARG A 221 12.67 14.73 -8.08
C ARG A 221 13.92 14.94 -7.22
N ALA A 222 15.11 14.91 -7.84
CA ALA A 222 16.34 15.27 -7.16
C ALA A 222 16.39 16.78 -6.88
N ASP A 223 15.89 17.61 -7.81
CA ASP A 223 15.76 19.05 -7.63
C ASP A 223 14.84 19.39 -6.43
N ALA A 224 13.70 18.70 -6.31
CA ALA A 224 12.79 18.81 -5.17
C ALA A 224 13.42 18.43 -3.81
N ILE A 225 14.39 17.50 -3.79
CA ILE A 225 15.18 17.21 -2.58
C ILE A 225 16.25 18.30 -2.37
N ALA A 226 16.85 18.82 -3.44
CA ALA A 226 17.89 19.83 -3.36
C ALA A 226 17.42 21.16 -2.77
N GLU A 227 16.14 21.53 -2.95
CA GLU A 227 15.49 22.68 -2.28
C GLU A 227 15.64 22.65 -0.74
N LEU A 228 15.65 21.45 -0.12
CA LEU A 228 15.87 21.30 1.31
C LEU A 228 17.28 21.71 1.77
N SER A 229 18.23 21.91 0.85
CA SER A 229 19.55 22.48 1.17
C SER A 229 19.49 23.95 1.64
N LEU A 230 18.33 24.60 1.46
CA LEU A 230 18.01 25.96 1.93
C LEU A 230 17.12 25.95 3.19
N HIS A 231 16.86 24.78 3.78
CA HIS A 231 15.97 24.64 4.93
C HIS A 231 16.50 25.37 6.17
N VAL A 232 15.60 25.96 6.96
CA VAL A 232 15.95 26.79 8.14
C VAL A 232 16.67 26.00 9.24
N ARG A 233 16.41 24.69 9.33
CA ARG A 233 17.15 23.79 10.23
C ARG A 233 18.43 23.31 9.57
N GLN A 234 19.55 23.58 10.22
CA GLN A 234 20.89 23.27 9.73
C GLN A 234 21.11 21.77 9.45
N ASP A 235 20.64 20.90 10.36
CA ASP A 235 20.75 19.44 10.24
C ASP A 235 20.07 18.89 8.99
N ILE A 236 18.85 19.35 8.70
CA ILE A 236 18.14 19.03 7.46
C ILE A 236 18.91 19.59 6.25
N SER A 237 19.39 20.83 6.32
CA SER A 237 20.09 21.47 5.19
C SER A 237 21.39 20.78 4.80
N ASP A 238 22.15 20.28 5.78
CA ASP A 238 23.43 19.60 5.56
C ASP A 238 23.22 18.16 5.08
N ALA A 239 22.26 17.44 5.66
CA ALA A 239 21.86 16.12 5.20
C ALA A 239 21.27 16.16 3.78
N ALA A 240 20.47 17.19 3.45
CA ALA A 240 19.93 17.42 2.11
C ALA A 240 21.04 17.70 1.09
N ARG A 241 22.05 18.51 1.45
CA ARG A 241 23.21 18.78 0.58
C ARG A 241 24.03 17.52 0.30
N SER A 242 24.28 16.71 1.33
CA SER A 242 24.95 15.41 1.20
C SER A 242 24.16 14.47 0.26
N THR A 243 22.85 14.37 0.48
CA THR A 243 21.93 13.55 -0.33
C THR A 243 21.87 14.02 -1.79
N SER A 244 21.81 15.34 -2.02
CA SER A 244 21.76 15.93 -3.35
C SER A 244 23.03 15.69 -4.15
N ASN A 245 24.20 15.77 -3.51
CA ASN A 245 25.48 15.43 -4.14
C ASN A 245 25.50 13.96 -4.60
N ARG A 246 25.01 13.02 -3.77
CA ARG A 246 24.88 11.60 -4.14
C ARG A 246 23.94 11.41 -5.34
N LEU A 247 22.76 12.03 -5.29
CA LEU A 247 21.77 11.95 -6.37
C LEU A 247 22.29 12.52 -7.69
N ALA A 248 23.04 13.63 -7.68
CA ALA A 248 23.66 14.20 -8.87
C ALA A 248 24.66 13.23 -9.52
N MET A 249 25.48 12.53 -8.72
CA MET A 249 26.39 11.49 -9.21
C MET A 249 25.65 10.26 -9.77
N GLU A 250 24.51 9.88 -9.19
CA GLU A 250 23.67 8.79 -9.70
C GLU A 250 22.99 9.16 -11.02
N ILE A 251 22.46 10.38 -11.13
CA ILE A 251 21.82 10.89 -12.36
C ILE A 251 22.82 10.96 -13.51
N GLU A 252 24.04 11.47 -13.32
CA GLU A 252 25.01 11.55 -14.42
C GLU A 252 25.47 10.16 -14.88
N ARG A 253 25.55 9.18 -13.98
CA ARG A 253 25.77 7.77 -14.36
C ARG A 253 24.61 7.22 -15.21
N GLU A 254 23.37 7.56 -14.91
CA GLU A 254 22.23 7.17 -15.76
C GLU A 254 22.23 7.92 -17.10
N ARG A 255 22.63 9.21 -17.17
CA ARG A 255 22.80 9.93 -18.46
C ARG A 255 23.80 9.24 -19.38
N ILE A 256 24.94 8.79 -18.84
CA ILE A 256 25.93 8.03 -19.59
C ILE A 256 25.33 6.72 -20.11
N ARG A 257 24.59 5.98 -19.27
CA ARG A 257 23.90 4.73 -19.63
C ARG A 257 22.78 4.93 -20.66
N ASP A 258 22.07 6.05 -20.60
CA ASP A 258 21.01 6.37 -21.55
C ASP A 258 21.62 6.66 -22.94
N ARG A 259 22.66 7.51 -23.03
CA ARG A 259 23.40 7.74 -24.28
C ARG A 259 23.93 6.44 -24.91
N GLN A 260 24.59 5.59 -24.12
CA GLN A 260 25.10 4.29 -24.59
C GLN A 260 23.98 3.38 -25.12
N ARG A 261 22.82 3.36 -24.45
CA ARG A 261 21.66 2.55 -24.88
C ARG A 261 21.03 3.04 -26.18
N ASP A 262 21.12 4.32 -26.48
CA ASP A 262 20.59 4.88 -27.72
C ASP A 262 21.59 4.69 -28.88
N GLU A 263 22.90 4.90 -28.65
CA GLU A 263 23.98 4.54 -29.60
C GLU A 263 23.92 3.04 -30.00
N ASP A 264 23.77 2.13 -29.03
CA ASP A 264 23.62 0.68 -29.24
C ASP A 264 22.35 0.29 -30.02
N ARG A 265 21.33 1.15 -30.03
CA ARG A 265 20.09 0.95 -30.79
C ARG A 265 20.23 1.41 -32.21
N GLU A 266 20.80 2.60 -32.43
CA GLU A 266 21.01 3.18 -33.75
C GLU A 266 21.88 2.24 -34.62
N GLN A 267 22.96 1.70 -34.06
CA GLN A 267 23.84 0.72 -34.74
C GLN A 267 23.20 -0.65 -35.07
N ARG A 268 21.94 -0.89 -34.69
CA ARG A 268 21.19 -2.13 -35.04
C ARG A 268 20.19 -1.96 -36.18
N PHE A 269 20.02 -0.74 -36.68
CA PHE A 269 19.10 -0.42 -37.77
C PHE A 269 19.81 -0.07 -39.09
N GLU A 270 21.15 -0.10 -39.10
CA GLU A 270 22.01 -0.09 -40.30
C GLU A 270 22.40 -1.52 -40.73
#